data_AF-X6M186-F1
#
_entry.id   AF-X6M186-F1
#
_cell.length_a   1.000
_cell.length_b   1.000
_cell.length_c   1.000
_cell.angle_alpha   90.00
_cell.angle_beta   90.00
_cell.angle_gamma   90.00
#
_symmetry.space_group_name_H-M   'P 1'
#
loop_
_entity.id
_entity.type
_entity.pdbx_description
1 polymer ?
#
loop_
_entity_poly.entity_id
_entity_poly.type
_entity_poly.pdbx_seq_one_letter_code
_entity_poly.pdbx_strand_id
1 'polypeptide(L)'
;IVLSFVILLDLKIQVILKSMLQMSLESFEHYKIVKSVKPVVLICYTALGYRMNCVKELARTIVSIIPSIKYHLASFSYVFTKLPKEQKDYMHSLVKDTWLSVKDEPDEGFKAILGDIVKKTRKGVIAPNLVKDSPDILLEELSDTKNFIQEPREVFQPFVSESSKEAVQMQAQKHKEKIWLAYQIGDYKLANTKLDELTDLNNVLKLPTIENEYNGCVRKLTNEWNKKSENAKSMFNKRIASPYPISKDDMLIYQKVVNELVSVNELRNHLKDAICGDSLVQNINEQMYYLIHSIENQKEEDESALQIHLDKIAQVQAYFPNFRSSYNGVCQKLKKKNRKLCG
;
A
#
# COMPACT_ATOMS: atom_id res chain seq x y z
N ILE A 1 -22.85 25.76 -1.04
CA ILE A 1 -21.84 26.18 -0.05
C ILE A 1 -20.60 26.53 -0.85
N VAL A 2 -20.23 27.80 -0.85
CA VAL A 2 -19.07 28.34 -1.55
C VAL A 2 -17.98 28.49 -0.49
N LEU A 3 -16.92 27.68 -0.56
CA LEU A 3 -15.82 27.73 0.40
C LEU A 3 -14.60 28.40 -0.25
N SER A 4 -14.08 29.45 0.38
CA SER A 4 -12.77 30.02 0.04
C SER A 4 -11.70 29.20 0.75
N PHE A 5 -10.82 28.54 -0.02
CA PHE A 5 -9.76 27.72 0.56
C PHE A 5 -8.47 28.53 0.69
N VAL A 6 -7.93 28.59 1.90
CA VAL A 6 -6.68 29.30 2.23
C VAL A 6 -5.56 28.28 2.38
N ILE A 7 -4.59 28.29 1.46
CA ILE A 7 -3.33 27.54 1.64
C ILE A 7 -2.43 28.39 2.54
N LEU A 8 -2.33 28.02 3.82
CA LEU A 8 -1.49 28.65 4.83
C LEU A 8 -0.25 27.77 5.06
N LEU A 9 0.91 28.20 4.61
CA LEU A 9 2.21 27.58 4.91
C LEU A 9 2.91 28.41 5.99
N ASP A 10 2.73 28.01 7.26
CA ASP A 10 3.55 28.48 8.37
C ASP A 10 4.64 27.43 8.67
N LEU A 11 5.89 27.87 8.82
CA LEU A 11 7.08 27.04 8.89
C LEU A 11 7.44 26.72 10.36
N LYS A 12 6.95 25.60 10.91
CA LYS A 12 7.52 24.93 12.09
C LYS A 12 7.55 23.40 11.94
N ILE A 13 8.75 22.85 11.75
CA ILE A 13 9.05 21.66 10.94
C ILE A 13 8.73 20.26 11.51
N GLN A 14 8.21 20.05 12.73
CA GLN A 14 7.99 18.65 13.22
C GLN A 14 6.57 18.25 13.63
N VAL A 15 5.70 19.20 13.97
CA VAL A 15 4.26 18.90 14.26
C VAL A 15 3.40 19.03 12.99
N ILE A 16 3.95 19.65 11.95
CA ILE A 16 3.26 19.99 10.70
C ILE A 16 3.16 18.81 9.73
N LEU A 17 4.10 17.85 9.74
CA LEU A 17 4.07 16.72 8.79
C LEU A 17 2.86 15.78 8.97
N LYS A 18 2.44 15.56 10.21
CA LYS A 18 1.19 14.81 10.50
C LYS A 18 -0.04 15.62 10.08
N SER A 19 0.04 16.95 10.20
CA SER A 19 -1.02 17.89 9.87
C SER A 19 -1.16 18.15 8.36
N MET A 20 -0.09 18.09 7.57
CA MET A 20 -0.12 18.34 6.12
C MET A 20 -0.64 17.15 5.31
N LEU A 21 -0.28 15.92 5.70
CA LEU A 21 -0.88 14.71 5.13
C LEU A 21 -2.35 14.56 5.53
N GLN A 22 -2.68 14.89 6.78
CA GLN A 22 -4.05 14.87 7.26
C GLN A 22 -4.91 15.99 6.64
N MET A 23 -4.37 17.19 6.47
CA MET A 23 -5.02 18.26 5.70
C MET A 23 -5.17 17.90 4.23
N SER A 24 -4.19 17.27 3.55
CA SER A 24 -4.33 16.94 2.13
C SER A 24 -5.41 15.87 1.90
N LEU A 25 -5.51 14.87 2.78
CA LEU A 25 -6.54 13.82 2.76
C LEU A 25 -7.92 14.35 3.17
N GLU A 26 -8.04 15.08 4.27
CA GLU A 26 -9.31 15.66 4.72
C GLU A 26 -9.85 16.68 3.72
N SER A 27 -8.99 17.52 3.14
CA SER A 27 -9.38 18.45 2.07
C SER A 27 -9.83 17.72 0.82
N PHE A 28 -9.20 16.58 0.48
CA PHE A 28 -9.58 15.78 -0.67
C PHE A 28 -10.94 15.09 -0.50
N GLU A 29 -11.23 14.57 0.69
CA GLU A 29 -12.57 14.04 1.00
C GLU A 29 -13.64 15.14 0.95
N HIS A 30 -13.31 16.38 1.36
CA HIS A 30 -14.22 17.51 1.22
C HIS A 30 -14.47 17.91 -0.23
N TYR A 31 -13.48 17.80 -1.12
CA TYR A 31 -13.67 18.04 -2.56
C TYR A 31 -14.71 17.11 -3.19
N LYS A 32 -15.02 15.96 -2.57
CA LYS A 32 -16.08 15.06 -3.05
C LYS A 32 -17.50 15.60 -2.86
N ILE A 33 -17.69 16.62 -2.02
CA ILE A 33 -19.03 17.08 -1.58
C ILE A 33 -19.31 18.52 -2.03
N VAL A 34 -18.28 19.30 -2.38
CA VAL A 34 -18.44 20.70 -2.81
C VAL A 34 -18.66 20.83 -4.32
N LYS A 35 -19.55 21.73 -4.74
CA LYS A 35 -19.89 21.96 -6.16
C LYS A 35 -18.83 22.81 -6.89
N SER A 36 -18.22 23.74 -6.18
CA SER A 36 -17.23 24.65 -6.77
C SER A 36 -16.31 25.26 -5.71
N VAL A 37 -15.10 25.68 -6.13
CA VAL A 37 -14.09 26.28 -5.26
C VAL A 37 -13.36 27.44 -5.93
N LYS A 38 -12.85 28.36 -5.11
CA LYS A 38 -11.89 29.41 -5.50
C LYS A 38 -10.60 29.24 -4.71
N PRO A 39 -9.51 28.87 -5.38
CA PRO A 39 -8.21 28.79 -4.74
C PRO A 39 -7.70 30.18 -4.34
N VAL A 40 -7.47 30.39 -3.03
CA VAL A 40 -6.86 31.62 -2.51
C VAL A 40 -5.47 31.31 -1.98
N VAL A 41 -4.47 31.88 -2.64
CA VAL A 41 -3.06 31.68 -2.34
C VAL A 41 -2.58 32.84 -1.50
N LEU A 42 -2.31 32.58 -0.23
CA LEU A 42 -1.75 33.58 0.68
C LEU A 42 -0.22 33.59 0.57
N ILE A 43 0.34 34.75 0.24
CA ILE A 43 1.79 34.93 0.09
C ILE A 43 2.26 35.91 1.16
N CYS A 44 2.96 35.41 2.17
CA CYS A 44 3.52 36.25 3.22
C CYS A 44 4.80 36.95 2.74
N TYR A 45 4.82 38.28 2.74
CA TYR A 45 5.96 39.07 2.28
C TYR A 45 7.25 38.73 3.03
N THR A 46 7.17 38.55 4.36
CA THR A 46 8.34 38.23 5.19
C THR A 46 8.86 36.82 4.97
N ALA A 47 8.09 35.96 4.31
CA ALA A 47 8.45 34.58 4.01
C ALA A 47 8.83 34.36 2.54
N LEU A 48 8.97 35.41 1.72
CA LEU A 48 9.30 35.24 0.30
C LEU A 48 10.64 34.51 0.08
N GLY A 49 11.61 34.73 0.98
CA GLY A 49 12.97 34.21 0.86
C GLY A 49 13.76 34.87 -0.28
N TYR A 50 14.98 34.39 -0.49
CA TYR A 50 15.82 34.88 -1.60
C TYR A 50 15.18 34.54 -2.95
N ARG A 51 15.05 35.53 -3.84
CA ARG A 51 14.46 35.39 -5.19
C ARG A 51 13.09 34.69 -5.20
N MET A 52 12.27 34.97 -4.18
CA MET A 52 10.93 34.41 -4.02
C MET A 52 10.89 32.87 -4.04
N ASN A 53 11.92 32.20 -3.52
CA ASN A 53 12.01 30.74 -3.55
C ASN A 53 10.77 30.05 -2.97
N CYS A 54 10.18 30.63 -1.92
CA CYS A 54 8.96 30.09 -1.32
C CYS A 54 7.76 30.14 -2.26
N VAL A 55 7.66 31.16 -3.13
CA VAL A 55 6.62 31.23 -4.16
C VAL A 55 6.87 30.21 -5.27
N LYS A 56 8.13 29.92 -5.59
CA LYS A 56 8.48 28.86 -6.54
C LYS A 56 8.04 27.48 -6.01
N GLU A 57 8.37 27.16 -4.76
CA GLU A 57 7.95 25.90 -4.12
C GLU A 57 6.42 25.80 -3.98
N LEU A 58 5.76 26.91 -3.66
CA LEU A 58 4.30 26.97 -3.64
C LEU A 58 3.68 26.72 -5.02
N ALA A 59 4.26 27.29 -6.08
CA ALA A 59 3.80 27.04 -7.44
C ALA A 59 3.93 25.55 -7.81
N ARG A 60 5.08 24.91 -7.53
CA ARG A 60 5.26 23.46 -7.75
C ARG A 60 4.26 22.62 -6.96
N THR A 61 3.97 23.02 -5.73
CA THR A 61 2.96 22.37 -4.89
C THR A 61 1.57 22.48 -5.52
N ILE A 62 1.17 23.66 -5.99
CA ILE A 62 -0.13 23.87 -6.64
C ILE A 62 -0.24 23.06 -7.95
N VAL A 63 0.82 22.99 -8.76
CA VAL A 63 0.85 22.12 -9.97
C VAL A 63 0.65 20.66 -9.59
N SER A 64 1.25 20.22 -8.49
CA SER A 64 1.10 18.84 -8.01
C SER A 64 -0.32 18.53 -7.55
N ILE A 65 -1.02 19.52 -6.97
CA ILE A 65 -2.43 19.42 -6.55
C ILE A 65 -3.37 19.49 -7.75
N ILE A 66 -3.07 20.32 -8.75
CA ILE A 66 -3.92 20.57 -9.93
C ILE A 66 -3.08 20.40 -11.21
N PRO A 67 -2.93 19.18 -11.74
CA PRO A 67 -2.13 18.94 -12.95
C PRO A 67 -2.63 19.73 -14.17
N SER A 68 -3.93 19.98 -14.24
CA SER A 68 -4.60 20.75 -15.29
C SER A 68 -4.55 22.27 -15.06
N ILE A 69 -3.66 22.78 -14.19
CA ILE A 69 -3.67 24.16 -13.66
C ILE A 69 -3.83 25.24 -14.73
N LYS A 70 -3.25 25.04 -15.92
CA LYS A 70 -3.29 25.99 -17.05
C LYS A 70 -4.72 26.40 -17.43
N TYR A 71 -5.68 25.49 -17.30
CA TYR A 71 -7.08 25.74 -17.63
C TYR A 71 -7.86 26.43 -16.51
N HIS A 72 -7.27 26.51 -15.31
CA HIS A 72 -7.94 26.99 -14.10
C HIS A 72 -7.34 28.28 -13.51
N LEU A 73 -6.29 28.86 -14.12
CA LEU A 73 -5.59 30.05 -13.60
C LEU A 73 -6.52 31.24 -13.34
N ALA A 74 -7.58 31.42 -14.14
CA ALA A 74 -8.55 32.50 -13.95
C ALA A 74 -9.27 32.44 -12.58
N SER A 75 -9.37 31.24 -11.99
CA SER A 75 -10.01 31.02 -10.69
C SER A 75 -9.17 31.45 -9.49
N PHE A 76 -7.85 31.57 -9.65
CA PHE A 76 -6.95 31.80 -8.52
C PHE A 76 -6.97 33.26 -8.05
N SER A 77 -6.84 33.47 -6.75
CA SER A 77 -6.56 34.79 -6.16
C SER A 77 -5.26 34.72 -5.38
N TYR A 78 -4.37 35.70 -5.58
CA TYR A 78 -3.09 35.80 -4.84
C TYR A 78 -3.17 36.99 -3.89
N VAL A 79 -3.09 36.73 -2.59
CA VAL A 79 -3.22 37.74 -1.55
C VAL A 79 -1.90 37.85 -0.82
N PHE A 80 -1.28 39.02 -0.89
CA PHE A 80 -0.01 39.31 -0.24
C PHE A 80 -0.27 39.81 1.18
N THR A 81 0.26 39.11 2.17
CA THR A 81 0.08 39.47 3.59
C THR A 81 1.38 40.04 4.15
N LYS A 82 1.26 40.91 5.16
CA LYS A 82 2.41 41.60 5.81
C LYS A 82 3.29 42.39 4.83
N LEU A 83 2.74 42.81 3.69
CA LEU A 83 3.43 43.63 2.70
C LEU A 83 3.44 45.10 3.16
N PRO A 84 4.62 45.74 3.34
CA PRO A 84 4.68 47.18 3.62
C PRO A 84 4.04 47.98 2.48
N LYS A 85 3.37 49.09 2.81
CA LYS A 85 2.62 49.89 1.82
C LYS A 85 3.53 50.40 0.71
N GLU A 86 4.75 50.76 1.06
CA GLU A 86 5.79 51.30 0.18
C GLU A 86 6.31 50.24 -0.79
N GLN A 87 6.20 48.96 -0.44
CA GLN A 87 6.65 47.83 -1.26
C GLN A 87 5.59 47.37 -2.27
N LYS A 88 4.35 47.85 -2.15
CA LYS A 88 3.21 47.42 -2.98
C LYS A 88 3.46 47.64 -4.47
N ASP A 89 4.01 48.80 -4.82
CA ASP A 89 4.24 49.17 -6.22
C ASP A 89 5.41 48.37 -6.84
N TYR A 90 6.34 47.90 -6.02
CA TYR A 90 7.50 47.12 -6.47
C TYR A 90 7.21 45.64 -6.66
N MET A 91 6.14 45.11 -6.07
CA MET A 91 5.84 43.68 -6.11
C MET A 91 5.65 43.14 -7.52
N HIS A 92 5.05 43.91 -8.43
CA HIS A 92 4.89 43.47 -9.81
C HIS A 92 6.26 43.22 -10.48
N SER A 93 7.23 44.12 -10.29
CA SER A 93 8.58 43.97 -10.82
C SER A 93 9.27 42.75 -10.22
N LEU A 94 9.19 42.58 -8.89
CA LEU A 94 9.82 41.47 -8.19
C LEU A 94 9.32 40.09 -8.68
N VAL A 95 8.00 39.94 -8.86
CA VAL A 95 7.41 38.71 -9.40
C VAL A 95 7.83 38.51 -10.85
N LYS A 96 7.86 39.58 -11.66
CA LYS A 96 8.26 39.51 -13.06
C LYS A 96 9.70 39.03 -13.21
N ASP A 97 10.62 39.55 -12.41
CA ASP A 97 12.03 39.12 -12.42
C ASP A 97 12.16 37.65 -12.00
N THR A 98 11.36 37.23 -11.01
CA THR A 98 11.29 35.83 -10.58
C THR A 98 10.81 34.92 -11.72
N TRP A 99 9.76 35.30 -12.44
CA TRP A 99 9.26 34.55 -13.60
C TRP A 99 10.29 34.47 -14.73
N LEU A 100 10.96 35.60 -15.06
CA LEU A 100 12.02 35.63 -16.06
C LEU A 100 13.20 34.71 -15.69
N SER A 101 13.52 34.59 -14.40
CA SER A 101 14.59 33.72 -13.91
C SER A 101 14.33 32.22 -14.13
N VAL A 102 13.10 31.82 -14.46
CA VAL A 102 12.69 30.43 -14.66
C VAL A 102 12.01 30.20 -16.02
N LYS A 103 12.17 31.13 -16.96
CA LYS A 103 11.53 31.06 -18.29
C LYS A 103 11.86 29.77 -19.06
N ASP A 104 13.07 29.25 -18.83
CA ASP A 104 13.61 28.06 -19.50
C ASP A 104 13.31 26.76 -18.72
N GLU A 105 12.58 26.82 -17.60
CA GLU A 105 12.16 25.64 -16.84
C GLU A 105 11.20 24.77 -17.69
N PRO A 106 11.35 23.44 -17.72
CA PRO A 106 10.51 22.57 -18.55
C PRO A 106 9.07 22.44 -18.02
N ASP A 107 8.84 22.68 -16.73
CA ASP A 107 7.50 22.58 -16.13
C ASP A 107 6.63 23.78 -16.54
N GLU A 108 5.81 23.55 -17.55
CA GLU A 108 4.89 24.55 -18.08
C GLU A 108 3.76 24.94 -17.12
N GLY A 109 3.33 24.04 -16.23
CA GLY A 109 2.32 24.36 -15.22
C GLY A 109 2.87 25.34 -14.20
N PHE A 110 4.09 25.08 -13.74
CA PHE A 110 4.83 25.95 -12.83
C PHE A 110 5.05 27.34 -13.43
N LYS A 111 5.51 27.42 -14.68
CA LYS A 111 5.66 28.70 -15.39
C LYS A 111 4.34 29.44 -15.53
N ALA A 112 3.24 28.73 -15.77
CA ALA A 112 1.93 29.33 -15.96
C ALA A 112 1.39 29.96 -14.67
N ILE A 113 1.61 29.34 -13.50
CA ILE A 113 1.27 29.96 -12.20
C ILE A 113 2.05 31.26 -12.00
N LEU A 114 3.37 31.22 -12.17
CA LEU A 114 4.20 32.42 -11.98
C LEU A 114 3.80 33.53 -12.95
N GLY A 115 3.53 33.19 -14.21
CA GLY A 115 3.03 34.13 -15.22
C GLY A 115 1.66 34.71 -14.86
N ASP A 116 0.78 33.92 -14.26
CA ASP A 116 -0.52 34.40 -13.77
C ASP A 116 -0.38 35.35 -12.58
N ILE A 117 0.56 35.12 -11.66
CA ILE A 117 0.89 36.07 -10.59
C ILE A 117 1.39 37.40 -11.19
N VAL A 118 2.29 37.35 -12.20
CA VAL A 118 2.75 38.56 -12.91
C VAL A 118 1.57 39.32 -13.53
N LYS A 119 0.67 38.60 -14.21
CA LYS A 119 -0.50 39.19 -14.87
C LYS A 119 -1.44 39.86 -13.87
N LYS A 120 -1.72 39.22 -12.73
CA LYS A 120 -2.64 39.75 -11.72
C LYS A 120 -2.03 40.91 -10.94
N THR A 121 -0.76 40.82 -10.55
CA THR A 121 -0.06 41.93 -9.88
C THR A 121 0.06 43.19 -10.76
N ARG A 122 0.09 43.05 -12.09
CA ARG A 122 0.08 44.21 -13.02
C ARG A 122 -1.18 45.05 -12.90
N LYS A 123 -2.32 44.44 -12.60
CA LYS A 123 -3.61 45.14 -12.45
C LYS A 123 -3.77 45.78 -11.06
N GLY A 124 -2.93 45.37 -10.12
CA GLY A 124 -3.00 45.77 -8.72
C GLY A 124 -2.62 44.60 -7.83
N VAL A 125 -1.95 44.90 -6.72
CA VAL A 125 -1.58 43.88 -5.72
C VAL A 125 -2.68 43.83 -4.66
N ILE A 126 -3.29 42.66 -4.48
CA ILE A 126 -4.20 42.41 -3.35
C ILE A 126 -3.34 42.23 -2.11
N ALA A 127 -3.28 43.25 -1.26
CA ALA A 127 -2.43 43.26 -0.07
C ALA A 127 -3.13 43.92 1.13
N PRO A 128 -4.18 43.29 1.68
CA PRO A 128 -4.91 43.82 2.81
C PRO A 128 -4.05 43.78 4.08
N ASN A 129 -4.16 44.82 4.90
CA ASN A 129 -3.74 44.75 6.28
C ASN A 129 -4.80 43.99 7.08
N LEU A 130 -4.58 42.69 7.26
CA LEU A 130 -5.52 41.77 7.94
C LEU A 130 -5.92 42.19 9.37
N VAL A 131 -5.23 43.17 9.98
CA VAL A 131 -5.55 43.70 11.31
C VAL A 131 -6.32 45.02 11.25
N LYS A 132 -6.04 45.85 10.24
CA LYS A 132 -6.52 47.24 10.19
C LYS A 132 -7.60 47.48 9.14
N ASP A 133 -7.58 46.72 8.04
CA ASP A 133 -8.51 46.90 6.94
C ASP A 133 -9.80 46.12 7.21
N SER A 134 -10.94 46.62 6.72
CA SER A 134 -12.21 45.87 6.78
C SER A 134 -12.10 44.59 5.95
N PRO A 135 -12.57 43.44 6.46
CA PRO A 135 -12.59 42.19 5.68
C PRO A 135 -13.56 42.25 4.50
N ASP A 136 -14.56 43.12 4.52
CA ASP A 136 -15.66 43.13 3.54
C ASP A 136 -15.15 43.31 2.11
N ILE A 137 -14.18 44.20 1.91
CA ILE A 137 -13.60 44.49 0.58
C ILE A 137 -12.91 43.25 0.01
N LEU A 138 -12.11 42.56 0.85
CA LEU A 138 -11.43 41.33 0.43
C LEU A 138 -12.45 40.22 0.15
N LEU A 139 -13.46 40.08 1.02
CA LEU A 139 -14.49 39.07 0.85
C LEU A 139 -15.33 39.31 -0.40
N GLU A 140 -15.68 40.54 -0.72
CA GLU A 140 -16.40 40.89 -1.94
C GLU A 140 -15.58 40.51 -3.19
N GLU A 141 -14.29 40.84 -3.21
CA GLU A 141 -13.38 40.46 -4.30
C GLU A 141 -13.20 38.93 -4.42
N LEU A 142 -13.18 38.24 -3.28
CA LEU A 142 -13.07 36.78 -3.24
C LEU A 142 -14.40 36.08 -3.56
N SER A 143 -15.55 36.73 -3.39
CA SER A 143 -16.87 36.12 -3.58
C SER A 143 -17.35 36.09 -5.03
N ASP A 144 -16.67 36.73 -5.98
CA ASP A 144 -17.03 36.66 -7.40
C ASP A 144 -16.92 35.23 -7.96
N THR A 145 -18.08 34.57 -8.09
CA THR A 145 -18.20 33.16 -8.50
C THR A 145 -17.93 32.89 -9.97
N LYS A 146 -17.79 33.93 -10.82
CA LYS A 146 -17.76 33.80 -12.28
C LYS A 146 -16.65 32.86 -12.79
N ASN A 147 -15.53 32.78 -12.08
CA ASN A 147 -14.35 32.01 -12.48
C ASN A 147 -14.05 30.83 -11.55
N PHE A 148 -14.97 30.42 -10.69
CA PHE A 148 -14.72 29.32 -9.76
C PHE A 148 -14.49 28.00 -10.52
N ILE A 149 -13.60 27.16 -9.99
CA ILE A 149 -13.42 25.79 -10.47
C ILE A 149 -14.71 25.03 -10.15
N GLN A 150 -15.37 24.52 -11.18
CA GLN A 150 -16.52 23.62 -11.04
C GLN A 150 -16.03 22.18 -10.89
N GLU A 151 -16.81 21.35 -10.21
CA GLU A 151 -16.50 19.92 -9.96
C GLU A 151 -15.05 19.70 -9.47
N PRO A 152 -14.68 20.23 -8.27
CA PRO A 152 -13.30 20.22 -7.78
C PRO A 152 -12.71 18.81 -7.69
N ARG A 153 -13.54 17.78 -7.49
CA ARG A 153 -13.11 16.39 -7.45
C ARG A 153 -12.42 15.91 -8.74
N GLU A 154 -12.74 16.52 -9.89
CA GLU A 154 -12.14 16.17 -11.18
C GLU A 154 -10.84 16.92 -11.45
N VAL A 155 -10.59 17.99 -10.70
CA VAL A 155 -9.49 18.94 -10.95
C VAL A 155 -8.36 18.78 -9.94
N PHE A 156 -8.71 18.54 -8.69
CA PHE A 156 -7.76 18.34 -7.60
C PHE A 156 -7.39 16.86 -7.49
N GLN A 157 -6.12 16.58 -7.18
CA GLN A 157 -5.66 15.24 -6.87
C GLN A 157 -4.90 15.22 -5.52
N PRO A 158 -4.84 14.04 -4.85
CA PRO A 158 -3.95 13.86 -3.72
C PRO A 158 -2.50 14.12 -4.15
N PHE A 159 -1.72 14.73 -3.26
CA PHE A 159 -0.32 15.02 -3.49
C PHE A 159 0.51 14.79 -2.23
N VAL A 160 1.82 14.63 -2.43
CA VAL A 160 2.81 14.58 -1.37
C VAL A 160 3.84 15.67 -1.65
N SER A 161 4.05 16.57 -0.69
CA SER A 161 5.11 17.58 -0.81
C SER A 161 6.49 16.91 -0.84
N GLU A 162 7.48 17.54 -1.45
CA GLU A 162 8.87 17.04 -1.43
C GLU A 162 9.36 16.75 -0.01
N SER A 163 9.08 17.66 0.92
CA SER A 163 9.41 17.51 2.35
C SER A 163 8.72 16.33 3.04
N SER A 164 7.60 15.85 2.49
CA SER A 164 6.83 14.73 3.06
C SER A 164 7.15 13.39 2.40
N LYS A 165 7.82 13.37 1.24
CA LYS A 165 8.17 12.13 0.53
C LYS A 165 9.00 11.19 1.41
N GLU A 166 9.99 11.73 2.11
CA GLU A 166 10.83 10.97 3.04
C GLU A 166 10.00 10.36 4.18
N ALA A 167 9.04 11.11 4.72
CA ALA A 167 8.18 10.61 5.78
C ALA A 167 7.25 9.48 5.30
N VAL A 168 6.67 9.63 4.11
CA VAL A 168 5.87 8.57 3.47
C VAL A 168 6.72 7.33 3.21
N GLN A 169 7.94 7.49 2.70
CA GLN A 169 8.87 6.40 2.47
C GLN A 169 9.27 5.69 3.77
N MET A 170 9.60 6.44 4.82
CA MET A 170 9.88 5.88 6.14
C MET A 170 8.69 5.11 6.70
N GLN A 171 7.47 5.59 6.50
CA GLN A 171 6.26 4.90 6.93
C GLN A 171 6.05 3.59 6.15
N ALA A 172 6.24 3.61 4.83
CA ALA A 172 6.15 2.40 4.01
C ALA A 172 7.18 1.34 4.44
N GLN A 173 8.41 1.77 4.72
CA GLN A 173 9.48 0.90 5.23
C GLN A 173 9.15 0.31 6.61
N LYS A 174 8.58 1.11 7.53
CA LYS A 174 8.09 0.62 8.82
C LYS A 174 6.98 -0.41 8.67
N HIS A 175 6.08 -0.24 7.72
CA HIS A 175 5.04 -1.24 7.42
C HIS A 175 5.66 -2.53 6.92
N LYS A 176 6.60 -2.46 5.97
CA LYS A 176 7.36 -3.62 5.49
C LYS A 176 8.05 -4.41 6.61
N GLU A 177 8.72 -3.72 7.52
CA GLU A 177 9.37 -4.37 8.67
C GLU A 177 8.35 -5.05 9.59
N LYS A 178 7.22 -4.39 9.87
CA LYS A 178 6.14 -4.96 10.68
C LYS A 178 5.46 -6.15 10.02
N ILE A 179 5.22 -6.09 8.71
CA ILE A 179 4.67 -7.21 7.93
C ILE A 179 5.58 -8.42 8.06
N TRP A 180 6.88 -8.21 7.85
CA TRP A 180 7.86 -9.28 7.92
C TRP A 180 7.96 -9.88 9.32
N LEU A 181 8.02 -9.05 10.36
CA LEU A 181 8.06 -9.52 11.74
C LEU A 181 6.79 -10.30 12.12
N ALA A 182 5.61 -9.76 11.79
CA ALA A 182 4.31 -10.41 12.05
C ALA A 182 4.24 -11.78 11.38
N TYR A 183 4.68 -11.87 10.13
CA TYR A 183 4.77 -13.14 9.41
C TYR A 183 5.70 -14.15 10.08
N GLN A 184 6.87 -13.71 10.56
CA GLN A 184 7.84 -14.59 11.23
C GLN A 184 7.31 -15.18 12.54
N ILE A 185 6.52 -14.42 13.30
CA ILE A 185 5.93 -14.88 14.57
C ILE A 185 4.59 -15.60 14.39
N GLY A 186 4.09 -15.70 13.15
CA GLY A 186 2.81 -16.36 12.82
C GLY A 186 1.56 -15.50 13.04
N ASP A 187 1.71 -14.19 13.25
CA ASP A 187 0.58 -13.25 13.32
C ASP A 187 0.17 -12.80 11.91
N TYR A 188 -0.48 -13.73 11.19
CA TYR A 188 -0.87 -13.52 9.80
C TYR A 188 -1.95 -12.45 9.63
N LYS A 189 -2.80 -12.28 10.65
CA LYS A 189 -3.80 -11.22 10.68
C LYS A 189 -3.15 -9.84 10.69
N LEU A 190 -2.17 -9.62 11.57
CA LEU A 190 -1.42 -8.36 11.60
C LEU A 190 -0.66 -8.13 10.30
N ALA A 191 -0.04 -9.17 9.75
CA ALA A 191 0.62 -9.07 8.45
C ALA A 191 -0.36 -8.64 7.34
N ASN A 192 -1.57 -9.21 7.33
CA ASN A 192 -2.62 -8.86 6.37
C ASN A 192 -3.05 -7.40 6.54
N THR A 193 -3.39 -6.98 7.76
CA THR A 193 -3.77 -5.59 8.05
C THR A 193 -2.71 -4.60 7.58
N LYS A 194 -1.42 -4.91 7.73
CA LYS A 194 -0.34 -4.03 7.28
C LYS A 194 -0.13 -4.04 5.76
N LEU A 195 -0.45 -5.14 5.07
CA LEU A 195 -0.50 -5.18 3.61
C LEU A 195 -1.70 -4.37 3.07
N ASP A 196 -2.85 -4.46 3.71
CA ASP A 196 -4.03 -3.63 3.41
C ASP A 196 -3.71 -2.14 3.58
N GLU A 197 -3.11 -1.74 4.72
CA GLU A 197 -2.70 -0.34 4.97
C GLU A 197 -1.73 0.19 3.89
N LEU A 198 -0.78 -0.63 3.41
CA LEU A 198 0.10 -0.24 2.31
C LEU A 198 -0.64 -0.12 0.98
N THR A 199 -1.59 -1.01 0.72
CA THR A 199 -2.42 -0.97 -0.48
C THR A 199 -3.29 0.28 -0.49
N ASP A 200 -3.94 0.60 0.62
CA ASP A 200 -4.75 1.80 0.81
C ASP A 200 -3.91 3.07 0.64
N LEU A 201 -2.73 3.11 1.27
CA LEU A 201 -1.80 4.23 1.11
C LEU A 201 -1.40 4.43 -0.36
N ASN A 202 -1.14 3.34 -1.08
CA ASN A 202 -0.80 3.41 -2.51
C ASN A 202 -2.00 3.82 -3.37
N ASN A 203 -3.21 3.39 -3.05
CA ASN A 203 -4.43 3.77 -3.77
C ASN A 203 -4.70 5.27 -3.67
N VAL A 204 -4.38 5.89 -2.53
CA VAL A 204 -4.50 7.33 -2.31
C VAL A 204 -3.37 8.08 -3.01
N LEU A 205 -2.11 7.75 -2.72
CA LEU A 205 -0.96 8.57 -3.12
C LEU A 205 -0.39 8.21 -4.49
N LYS A 206 -0.66 6.99 -4.98
CA LYS A 206 -0.21 6.45 -6.28
C LYS A 206 1.29 6.63 -6.51
N LEU A 207 2.10 6.39 -5.48
CA LEU A 207 3.55 6.56 -5.55
C LEU A 207 4.24 5.24 -5.92
N PRO A 208 5.08 5.21 -6.96
CA PRO A 208 5.82 4.00 -7.36
C PRO A 208 6.68 3.41 -6.23
N THR A 209 7.16 4.25 -5.31
CA THR A 209 7.94 3.80 -4.15
C THR A 209 7.13 2.91 -3.21
N ILE A 210 5.87 3.26 -2.92
CA ILE A 210 4.99 2.45 -2.06
C ILE A 210 4.64 1.15 -2.76
N GLU A 211 4.29 1.22 -4.05
CA GLU A 211 3.99 0.05 -4.87
C GLU A 211 5.16 -0.94 -4.90
N ASN A 212 6.38 -0.44 -5.09
CA ASN A 212 7.59 -1.27 -5.08
C ASN A 212 7.83 -1.93 -3.72
N GLU A 213 7.59 -1.22 -2.60
CA GLU A 213 7.72 -1.80 -1.27
C GLU A 213 6.66 -2.89 -1.00
N TYR A 214 5.41 -2.64 -1.40
CA TYR A 214 4.33 -3.63 -1.32
C TYR A 214 4.67 -4.89 -2.14
N ASN A 215 5.02 -4.72 -3.42
CA ASN A 215 5.38 -5.83 -4.31
C ASN A 215 6.61 -6.59 -3.79
N GLY A 216 7.59 -5.88 -3.22
CA GLY A 216 8.74 -6.46 -2.56
C GLY A 216 8.35 -7.34 -1.38
N CYS A 217 7.40 -6.89 -0.54
CA CYS A 217 6.86 -7.66 0.57
C CYS A 217 6.14 -8.92 0.08
N VAL A 218 5.18 -8.77 -0.83
CA VAL A 218 4.41 -9.89 -1.39
C VAL A 218 5.33 -10.95 -1.98
N ARG A 219 6.29 -10.56 -2.81
CA ARG A 219 7.27 -11.49 -3.39
C ARG A 219 8.09 -12.23 -2.32
N LYS A 220 8.57 -11.51 -1.31
CA LYS A 220 9.37 -12.12 -0.23
C LYS A 220 8.54 -13.12 0.58
N LEU A 221 7.32 -12.73 0.97
CA LEU A 221 6.40 -13.60 1.72
C LEU A 221 6.03 -14.85 0.92
N THR A 222 5.64 -14.68 -0.35
CA THR A 222 5.32 -15.79 -1.26
C THR A 222 6.49 -16.76 -1.40
N ASN A 223 7.71 -16.26 -1.58
CA ASN A 223 8.89 -17.10 -1.73
C ASN A 223 9.18 -17.93 -0.46
N GLU A 224 9.14 -17.28 0.71
CA GLU A 224 9.39 -17.94 1.99
C GLU A 224 8.31 -18.98 2.29
N TRP A 225 7.07 -18.65 1.95
CA TRP A 225 5.95 -19.56 2.07
C TRP A 225 6.10 -20.80 1.18
N ASN A 226 6.38 -20.58 -0.10
CA ASN A 226 6.53 -21.67 -1.08
C ASN A 226 7.71 -22.57 -0.70
N LYS A 227 8.82 -21.97 -0.25
CA LYS A 227 9.98 -22.71 0.28
C LYS A 227 9.61 -23.57 1.49
N LYS A 228 8.83 -23.03 2.43
CA LYS A 228 8.39 -23.79 3.61
C LYS A 228 7.50 -24.98 3.22
N SER A 229 6.55 -24.77 2.31
CA SER A 229 5.66 -25.82 1.79
C SER A 229 6.44 -26.92 1.06
N GLU A 230 7.32 -26.55 0.13
CA GLU A 230 8.12 -27.52 -0.64
C GLU A 230 9.11 -28.29 0.25
N ASN A 231 9.72 -27.63 1.24
CA ASN A 231 10.55 -28.32 2.23
C ASN A 231 9.75 -29.36 3.02
N ALA A 232 8.52 -29.01 3.44
CA ALA A 232 7.64 -29.93 4.15
C ALA A 232 7.28 -31.14 3.28
N LYS A 233 6.89 -30.93 2.01
CA LYS A 233 6.63 -32.02 1.04
C LYS A 233 7.86 -32.91 0.87
N SER A 234 9.02 -32.31 0.62
CA SER A 234 10.27 -33.05 0.40
C SER A 234 10.63 -33.92 1.61
N MET A 235 10.55 -33.37 2.82
CA MET A 235 10.82 -34.11 4.05
C MET A 235 9.83 -35.24 4.26
N PHE A 236 8.53 -34.97 4.12
CA PHE A 236 7.49 -35.99 4.27
C PHE A 236 7.65 -37.12 3.25
N ASN A 237 7.82 -36.80 1.98
CA ASN A 237 7.97 -37.79 0.90
C ASN A 237 9.22 -38.67 1.12
N LYS A 238 10.34 -38.09 1.58
CA LYS A 238 11.54 -38.85 1.96
C LYS A 238 11.27 -39.82 3.10
N ARG A 239 10.51 -39.41 4.13
CA ARG A 239 10.13 -40.28 5.26
C ARG A 239 9.18 -41.39 4.83
N ILE A 240 8.23 -41.09 3.96
CA ILE A 240 7.31 -42.10 3.43
C ILE A 240 8.04 -43.14 2.58
N ALA A 241 8.97 -42.72 1.72
CA ALA A 241 9.74 -43.62 0.85
C ALA A 241 10.84 -44.41 1.58
N SER A 242 11.25 -43.98 2.78
CA SER A 242 12.26 -44.65 3.60
C SER A 242 11.87 -46.07 3.98
N PRO A 243 12.78 -47.04 4.16
CA PRO A 243 12.44 -48.36 4.69
C PRO A 243 12.07 -48.36 6.19
N TYR A 244 12.12 -47.21 6.87
CA TYR A 244 11.81 -47.12 8.30
C TYR A 244 10.39 -46.61 8.55
N PRO A 245 9.78 -46.93 9.71
CA PRO A 245 8.53 -46.31 10.15
C PRO A 245 8.66 -44.78 10.24
N ILE A 246 7.57 -44.08 9.94
CA ILE A 246 7.50 -42.63 10.14
C ILE A 246 7.26 -42.30 11.62
N SER A 247 8.04 -41.37 12.16
CA SER A 247 7.91 -41.00 13.56
C SER A 247 6.70 -40.08 13.79
N LYS A 248 6.23 -40.00 15.04
CA LYS A 248 5.21 -39.02 15.44
C LYS A 248 5.68 -37.58 15.20
N ASP A 249 6.97 -37.32 15.42
CA ASP A 249 7.55 -36.00 15.26
C ASP A 249 7.57 -35.56 13.80
N ASP A 250 7.89 -36.48 12.86
CA ASP A 250 7.82 -36.20 11.42
C ASP A 250 6.38 -35.78 11.01
N MET A 251 5.37 -36.46 11.57
CA MET A 251 3.96 -36.15 11.31
C MET A 251 3.54 -34.81 11.91
N LEU A 252 3.94 -34.51 13.14
CA LEU A 252 3.67 -33.23 13.80
C LEU A 252 4.30 -32.06 13.04
N ILE A 253 5.53 -32.22 12.53
CA ILE A 253 6.19 -31.21 11.71
C ILE A 253 5.38 -30.93 10.44
N TYR A 254 4.95 -31.97 9.73
CA TYR A 254 4.17 -31.80 8.51
C TYR A 254 2.78 -31.18 8.79
N GLN A 255 2.09 -31.69 9.81
CA GLN A 255 0.77 -31.19 10.23
C GLN A 255 0.83 -29.72 10.66
N LYS A 256 1.90 -29.31 11.36
CA LYS A 256 2.11 -27.91 11.72
C LYS A 256 2.12 -27.01 10.48
N VAL A 257 2.86 -27.40 9.43
CA VAL A 257 2.91 -26.63 8.18
C VAL A 257 1.54 -26.61 7.49
N VAL A 258 0.81 -27.73 7.46
CA VAL A 258 -0.57 -27.78 6.93
C VAL A 258 -1.51 -26.83 7.69
N ASN A 259 -1.46 -26.83 9.03
CA ASN A 259 -2.31 -25.97 9.86
C ASN A 259 -1.96 -24.49 9.71
N GLU A 260 -0.67 -24.16 9.64
CA GLU A 260 -0.21 -22.81 9.29
C GLU A 260 -0.71 -22.42 7.90
N LEU A 261 -0.72 -23.34 6.92
CA LEU A 261 -1.25 -23.09 5.57
C LEU A 261 -2.72 -22.71 5.56
N VAL A 262 -3.51 -23.35 6.40
CA VAL A 262 -4.92 -22.97 6.61
C VAL A 262 -5.02 -21.58 7.25
N SER A 263 -4.14 -21.27 8.21
CA SER A 263 -4.14 -19.98 8.92
C SER A 263 -3.72 -18.81 8.03
N VAL A 264 -2.83 -19.04 7.06
CA VAL A 264 -2.37 -18.04 6.07
C VAL A 264 -3.41 -17.75 4.99
N ASN A 265 -4.56 -18.43 5.00
CA ASN A 265 -5.66 -18.10 4.09
C ASN A 265 -6.11 -16.63 4.23
N GLU A 266 -5.89 -16.00 5.39
CA GLU A 266 -6.08 -14.56 5.59
C GLU A 266 -5.24 -13.71 4.62
N LEU A 267 -4.01 -14.13 4.32
CA LEU A 267 -3.08 -13.43 3.41
C LEU A 267 -3.34 -13.73 1.92
N ARG A 268 -4.31 -14.59 1.60
CA ARG A 268 -4.52 -15.11 0.23
C ARG A 268 -4.85 -14.02 -0.79
N ASN A 269 -5.49 -12.95 -0.34
CA ASN A 269 -5.82 -11.80 -1.20
C ASN A 269 -4.56 -11.13 -1.76
N HIS A 270 -3.47 -11.12 -0.99
CA HIS A 270 -2.18 -10.55 -1.39
C HIS A 270 -1.26 -11.60 -2.02
N LEU A 271 -1.21 -12.82 -1.48
CA LEU A 271 -0.27 -13.87 -1.87
C LEU A 271 -0.88 -14.84 -2.90
N LYS A 272 -1.27 -14.32 -4.07
CA LYS A 272 -1.97 -15.12 -5.09
C LYS A 272 -1.15 -16.31 -5.61
N ASP A 273 0.16 -16.13 -5.72
CA ASP A 273 1.11 -17.14 -6.22
C ASP A 273 1.65 -18.06 -5.11
N ALA A 274 1.16 -17.93 -3.88
CA ALA A 274 1.52 -18.83 -2.80
C ALA A 274 0.93 -20.23 -3.03
N ILE A 275 1.65 -21.28 -2.64
CA ILE A 275 1.15 -22.64 -2.63
C ILE A 275 -0.05 -22.72 -1.65
N CYS A 276 -1.16 -23.30 -2.13
CA CYS A 276 -2.37 -23.49 -1.33
C CYS A 276 -2.21 -24.68 -0.37
N GLY A 277 -2.89 -24.64 0.79
CA GLY A 277 -2.95 -25.76 1.73
C GLY A 277 -3.41 -27.07 1.10
N ASP A 278 -4.32 -26.99 0.11
CA ASP A 278 -4.79 -28.15 -0.66
C ASP A 278 -3.66 -28.91 -1.34
N SER A 279 -2.57 -28.23 -1.72
CA SER A 279 -1.41 -28.86 -2.36
C SER A 279 -0.68 -29.82 -1.42
N LEU A 280 -0.64 -29.54 -0.11
CA LEU A 280 -0.07 -30.48 0.86
C LEU A 280 -1.01 -31.65 1.11
N VAL A 281 -2.32 -31.41 1.18
CA VAL A 281 -3.31 -32.49 1.33
C VAL A 281 -3.27 -33.42 0.10
N GLN A 282 -3.16 -32.87 -1.10
CA GLN A 282 -2.97 -33.64 -2.33
C GLN A 282 -1.68 -34.45 -2.29
N ASN A 283 -0.57 -33.88 -1.82
CA ASN A 283 0.68 -34.63 -1.65
C ASN A 283 0.50 -35.83 -0.71
N ILE A 284 -0.25 -35.68 0.41
CA ILE A 284 -0.58 -36.84 1.26
C ILE A 284 -1.36 -37.89 0.46
N ASN A 285 -2.41 -37.50 -0.28
CA ASN A 285 -3.19 -38.44 -1.10
C ASN A 285 -2.32 -39.24 -2.09
N GLU A 286 -1.41 -38.56 -2.79
CA GLU A 286 -0.50 -39.19 -3.74
C GLU A 286 0.43 -40.19 -3.03
N GLN A 287 1.05 -39.80 -1.91
CA GLN A 287 1.91 -40.69 -1.14
C GLN A 287 1.16 -41.90 -0.58
N MET A 288 -0.08 -41.71 -0.12
CA MET A 288 -0.93 -42.78 0.38
C MET A 288 -1.31 -43.75 -0.75
N TYR A 289 -1.64 -43.25 -1.94
CA TYR A 289 -1.91 -44.09 -3.10
C TYR A 289 -0.71 -44.99 -3.43
N TYR A 290 0.51 -44.44 -3.44
CA TYR A 290 1.72 -45.23 -3.69
C TYR A 290 1.94 -46.31 -2.62
N LEU A 291 1.77 -45.98 -1.34
CA LEU A 291 1.89 -46.97 -0.25
C LEU A 291 0.88 -48.11 -0.40
N ILE A 292 -0.37 -47.79 -0.74
CA ILE A 292 -1.43 -48.78 -0.94
C ILE A 292 -1.08 -49.71 -2.11
N HIS A 293 -0.63 -49.14 -3.23
CA HIS A 293 -0.22 -49.91 -4.40
C HIS A 293 1.01 -50.78 -4.11
N SER A 294 1.97 -50.30 -3.32
CA SER A 294 3.12 -51.10 -2.87
C SER A 294 2.68 -52.30 -2.04
N ILE A 295 1.76 -52.10 -1.08
CA ILE A 295 1.19 -53.18 -0.25
C ILE A 295 0.50 -54.24 -1.13
N GLU A 296 -0.27 -53.82 -2.14
CA GLU A 296 -1.01 -54.73 -3.02
C GLU A 296 -0.09 -55.64 -3.84
N ASN A 297 1.05 -55.11 -4.28
CA ASN A 297 2.04 -55.82 -5.10
C ASN A 297 3.12 -56.54 -4.30
N GLN A 298 3.16 -56.38 -2.98
CA GLN A 298 4.18 -56.99 -2.14
C GLN A 298 3.99 -58.51 -2.07
N LYS A 299 5.09 -59.26 -2.22
CA LYS A 299 5.12 -60.71 -2.02
C LYS A 299 4.94 -61.03 -0.54
N GLU A 300 4.24 -62.12 -0.24
CA GLU A 300 3.84 -62.50 1.12
C GLU A 300 5.01 -62.78 2.08
N GLU A 301 6.20 -63.07 1.55
CA GLU A 301 7.39 -63.39 2.34
C GLU A 301 8.07 -62.17 3.01
N ASP A 302 7.64 -60.93 2.69
CA ASP A 302 8.20 -59.71 3.28
C ASP A 302 7.22 -59.04 4.27
N GLU A 303 6.89 -59.77 5.34
CA GLU A 303 6.03 -59.29 6.42
C GLU A 303 6.56 -58.00 7.07
N SER A 304 7.89 -57.87 7.14
CA SER A 304 8.54 -56.71 7.76
C SER A 304 8.22 -55.41 7.02
N ALA A 305 8.35 -55.40 5.69
CA ALA A 305 8.07 -54.21 4.90
C ALA A 305 6.56 -53.95 4.76
N LEU A 306 5.73 -55.00 4.74
CA LEU A 306 4.27 -54.86 4.81
C LEU A 306 3.84 -54.14 6.10
N GLN A 307 4.40 -54.55 7.24
CA GLN A 307 4.13 -53.92 8.54
C GLN A 307 4.55 -52.45 8.55
N ILE A 308 5.74 -52.14 8.03
CA ILE A 308 6.24 -50.75 7.92
C ILE A 308 5.29 -49.87 7.09
N HIS A 309 4.79 -50.36 5.95
CA HIS A 309 3.85 -49.60 5.13
C HIS A 309 2.51 -49.37 5.84
N LEU A 310 1.99 -50.38 6.54
CA LEU A 310 0.76 -50.23 7.33
C LEU A 310 0.93 -49.23 8.48
N ASP A 311 2.06 -49.26 9.18
CA ASP A 311 2.36 -48.34 10.27
C ASP A 311 2.43 -46.89 9.77
N LYS A 312 2.98 -46.65 8.58
CA LYS A 312 2.97 -45.31 7.95
C LYS A 312 1.55 -44.84 7.64
N ILE A 313 0.71 -45.68 7.04
CA ILE A 313 -0.68 -45.34 6.72
C ILE A 313 -1.47 -45.05 8.02
N ALA A 314 -1.26 -45.87 9.06
CA ALA A 314 -1.87 -45.68 10.38
C ALA A 314 -1.46 -44.34 11.01
N GLN A 315 -0.17 -43.99 10.93
CA GLN A 315 0.34 -42.72 11.42
C GLN A 315 -0.24 -41.53 10.65
N VAL A 316 -0.29 -41.59 9.31
CA VAL A 316 -0.92 -40.54 8.51
C VAL A 316 -2.37 -40.32 8.92
N GLN A 317 -3.15 -41.39 9.06
CA GLN A 317 -4.54 -41.29 9.53
C GLN A 317 -4.65 -40.62 10.92
N ALA A 318 -3.75 -40.94 11.84
CA ALA A 318 -3.81 -40.42 13.21
C ALA A 318 -3.75 -38.88 13.26
N TYR A 319 -2.98 -38.26 12.36
CA TYR A 319 -2.84 -36.80 12.27
C TYR A 319 -3.74 -36.17 11.20
N PHE A 320 -4.21 -36.95 10.24
CA PHE A 320 -5.13 -36.51 9.18
C PHE A 320 -6.34 -37.44 9.12
N PRO A 321 -7.38 -37.21 9.94
CA PRO A 321 -8.53 -38.11 10.07
C PRO A 321 -9.28 -38.38 8.77
N ASN A 322 -9.20 -37.47 7.79
CA ASN A 322 -9.78 -37.61 6.46
C ASN A 322 -9.28 -38.84 5.69
N PHE A 323 -8.14 -39.42 6.10
CA PHE A 323 -7.55 -40.61 5.47
C PHE A 323 -7.97 -41.94 6.13
N ARG A 324 -8.88 -41.91 7.11
CA ARG A 324 -9.35 -43.11 7.83
C ARG A 324 -10.04 -44.14 6.93
N SER A 325 -10.79 -43.68 5.93
CA SER A 325 -11.42 -44.55 4.94
C SER A 325 -10.39 -45.33 4.12
N SER A 326 -9.32 -44.65 3.69
CA SER A 326 -8.21 -45.24 2.95
C SER A 326 -7.53 -46.36 3.75
N TYR A 327 -7.17 -46.10 5.01
CA TYR A 327 -6.58 -47.12 5.89
C TYR A 327 -7.52 -48.32 6.11
N ASN A 328 -8.78 -48.07 6.44
CA ASN A 328 -9.77 -49.14 6.65
C ASN A 328 -9.93 -50.01 5.39
N GLY A 329 -9.91 -49.40 4.20
CA GLY A 329 -9.96 -50.10 2.92
C GLY A 329 -8.77 -51.04 2.72
N VAL A 330 -7.56 -50.59 3.06
CA VAL A 330 -6.33 -51.41 2.98
C VAL A 330 -6.41 -52.60 3.94
N CYS A 331 -6.78 -52.36 5.20
CA CYS A 331 -6.92 -53.43 6.20
C CYS A 331 -7.96 -54.48 5.77
N GLN A 332 -9.06 -54.07 5.16
CA GLN A 332 -10.07 -54.99 4.62
C GLN A 332 -9.54 -55.82 3.45
N LYS A 333 -8.79 -55.20 2.52
CA LYS A 333 -8.18 -55.90 1.38
C LYS A 333 -7.17 -56.95 1.84
N LEU A 334 -6.31 -56.63 2.80
CA LEU A 334 -5.35 -57.56 3.38
C LEU A 334 -6.05 -58.73 4.10
N LYS A 335 -7.09 -58.46 4.90
CA LYS A 335 -7.90 -59.52 5.53
C LYS A 335 -8.52 -60.47 4.50
N LYS A 336 -8.94 -59.97 3.34
CA LYS A 336 -9.46 -60.80 2.23
C LYS A 336 -8.37 -61.64 1.56
N LYS A 337 -7.16 -61.10 1.40
CA LYS A 337 -6.01 -61.80 0.82
C LYS A 337 -5.59 -62.99 1.70
N ASN A 338 -5.41 -62.76 3.01
CA ASN A 338 -5.05 -63.83 3.95
C ASN A 338 -6.12 -64.94 4.03
N ARG A 339 -7.41 -64.61 3.90
CA ARG A 339 -8.49 -65.61 3.87
C ARG A 339 -8.50 -66.49 2.61
N LYS A 340 -7.96 -66.03 1.49
CA LYS A 340 -7.89 -66.80 0.23
C LYS A 340 -6.73 -67.80 0.17
N LEU A 341 -5.79 -67.71 1.12
CA LEU A 341 -4.58 -68.55 1.15
C LEU A 341 -4.66 -69.65 2.22
N CYS A 342 -5.53 -69.49 3.22
CA CYS A 342 -5.77 -70.48 4.28
C CYS A 342 -6.97 -71.41 4.02
N GLY A 343 -7.59 -71.32 2.84
CA GLY A 343 -8.63 -72.23 2.37
C GLY A 343 -8.23 -72.77 1.02
#